data_AF-A0A017HFG9-F1
#
_entry.id   AF-A0A017HFG9-F1
#
_cell.length_a   1.000
_cell.length_b   1.000
_cell.length_c   1.000
_cell.angle_alpha   90.00
_cell.angle_beta   90.00
_cell.angle_gamma   90.00
#
_symmetry.space_group_name_H-M   'P 1'
#
loop_
_entity.id
_entity.type
_entity.pdbx_description
1 polymer ?
#
loop_
_entity_poly.entity_id
_entity_poly.type
_entity_poly.pdbx_seq_one_letter_code
_entity_poly.pdbx_strand_id
1 'polypeptide(L)'
;MKIKLNGIEFEVTAVEGALREAILTDPVIVKAVWRDVYTWDAAAQEGKPTGPMTQTGAVPLANGISFYVAKGDTHAKNESASKTSGERFLKALDVRSSLDVLKAMARLLGMPQKTLPKEFDPLKPVASFTLKMHVEHSVLRLRNASRNLQAYVLVPGQVGFHHEITAISDQPGYDALIAEKPELKTLTPMFLVPARSKANREMRATALMAQTRELAAQAQGKSAEALPEALRMRIGRNQAELRMLAQAAQQARAPQAQPRRATA
;
A
#
# COMPACT_ATOMS: atom_id res chain seq x y z
N MET A 1 -19.48 1.46 -6.53
CA MET A 1 -19.88 0.49 -5.47
C MET A 1 -20.21 1.26 -4.20
N LYS A 2 -20.82 0.60 -3.19
CA LYS A 2 -21.09 1.23 -1.90
C LYS A 2 -20.55 0.38 -0.74
N ILE A 3 -20.11 1.05 0.32
CA ILE A 3 -19.73 0.41 1.58
C ILE A 3 -20.49 1.04 2.74
N LYS A 4 -20.57 0.34 3.86
CA LYS A 4 -21.23 0.83 5.07
C LYS A 4 -20.20 0.96 6.20
N LEU A 5 -20.10 2.13 6.81
CA LEU A 5 -19.29 2.40 8.00
C LEU A 5 -20.20 2.94 9.09
N ASN A 6 -20.25 2.27 10.25
CA ASN A 6 -21.12 2.61 11.38
C ASN A 6 -22.55 3.02 10.97
N GLY A 7 -23.21 2.18 10.15
CA GLY A 7 -24.58 2.48 9.74
C GLY A 7 -24.70 3.36 8.49
N ILE A 8 -23.67 4.14 8.14
CA ILE A 8 -23.72 5.12 7.07
C ILE A 8 -23.17 4.53 5.77
N GLU A 9 -23.96 4.67 4.71
CA GLU A 9 -23.57 4.24 3.38
C GLU A 9 -22.69 5.30 2.70
N PHE A 10 -21.59 4.86 2.10
CA PHE A 10 -20.67 5.68 1.33
C PHE A 10 -20.55 5.13 -0.08
N GLU A 11 -20.69 6.01 -1.06
CA GLU A 11 -20.26 5.75 -2.42
C GLU A 11 -18.74 5.71 -2.46
N VAL A 12 -18.20 4.68 -3.11
CA VAL A 12 -16.76 4.53 -3.34
C VAL A 12 -16.44 4.85 -4.79
N THR A 13 -15.60 5.87 -5.00
CA THR A 13 -15.10 6.26 -6.31
C THR A 13 -13.57 6.31 -6.33
N ALA A 14 -12.96 6.14 -7.50
CA ALA A 14 -11.54 6.39 -7.67
C ALA A 14 -11.20 7.87 -7.46
N VAL A 15 -9.92 8.15 -7.17
CA VAL A 15 -9.35 9.49 -7.09
C VAL A 15 -8.39 9.71 -8.25
N GLU A 16 -8.58 10.81 -8.96
CA GLU A 16 -7.80 11.20 -10.14
C GLU A 16 -6.35 11.56 -9.77
N GLY A 17 -5.45 11.41 -10.75
CA GLY A 17 -4.00 11.53 -10.62
C GLY A 17 -3.51 12.66 -9.73
N ALA A 18 -3.74 13.92 -10.09
CA ALA A 18 -3.13 15.05 -9.38
C ALA A 18 -3.58 15.16 -7.91
N LEU A 19 -4.88 14.93 -7.64
CA LEU A 19 -5.39 14.89 -6.28
C LEU A 19 -4.89 13.66 -5.49
N ARG A 20 -4.78 12.50 -6.15
CA ARG A 20 -4.22 11.29 -5.55
C ARG A 20 -2.77 11.50 -5.12
N GLU A 21 -1.93 12.07 -5.98
CA GLU A 21 -0.54 12.35 -5.64
C GLU A 21 -0.44 13.36 -4.49
N ALA A 22 -1.28 14.41 -4.48
CA ALA A 22 -1.34 15.37 -3.38
C ALA A 22 -1.75 14.75 -2.02
N ILE A 23 -2.64 13.75 -2.03
CA ILE A 23 -3.00 13.01 -0.82
C ILE A 23 -1.83 12.13 -0.34
N LEU A 24 -1.12 11.48 -1.26
CA LEU A 24 0.00 10.58 -0.93
C LEU A 24 1.22 11.34 -0.40
N THR A 25 1.39 12.60 -0.79
CA THR A 25 2.47 13.47 -0.31
C THR A 25 2.11 14.27 0.95
N ASP A 26 0.88 14.14 1.47
CA ASP A 26 0.50 14.73 2.75
C ASP A 26 1.44 14.23 3.86
N PRO A 27 2.04 15.11 4.69
CA PRO A 27 3.00 14.71 5.73
C PRO A 27 2.50 13.65 6.72
N VAL A 28 1.19 13.55 6.94
CA VAL A 28 0.59 12.51 7.79
C VAL A 28 0.56 11.17 7.07
N ILE A 29 0.36 11.17 5.76
CA ILE A 29 0.24 9.97 4.91
C ILE A 29 1.61 9.46 4.47
N VAL A 30 2.56 10.34 4.15
CA VAL A 30 3.87 9.95 3.62
C VAL A 30 4.62 9.00 4.56
N LYS A 31 4.43 9.15 5.88
CA LYS A 31 5.00 8.26 6.92
C LYS A 31 4.41 6.84 6.91
N ALA A 32 3.23 6.66 6.32
CA ALA A 32 2.62 5.36 6.11
C ALA A 32 2.99 4.76 4.75
N VAL A 33 3.38 5.59 3.78
CA VAL A 33 3.87 5.17 2.45
C VAL A 33 5.32 4.70 2.55
N TRP A 34 6.17 5.48 3.21
CA TRP A 34 7.58 5.18 3.46
C TRP A 34 7.84 5.06 4.95
N ARG A 35 8.39 3.91 5.36
CA ARG A 35 8.81 3.70 6.74
C ARG A 35 10.00 2.78 6.83
N ASP A 36 10.87 3.06 7.78
CA ASP A 36 11.87 2.10 8.24
C ASP A 36 11.13 0.99 8.98
N VAL A 37 11.46 -0.27 8.69
CA VAL A 37 10.81 -1.43 9.32
C VAL A 37 11.77 -2.30 10.14
N TYR A 38 13.07 -2.20 9.89
CA TYR A 38 14.06 -3.05 10.53
C TYR A 38 15.45 -2.43 10.40
N THR A 39 16.29 -2.61 11.42
CA THR A 39 17.72 -2.32 11.35
C THR A 39 18.52 -3.57 11.69
N TRP A 40 19.64 -3.73 11.00
CA TRP A 40 20.67 -4.73 11.26
C TRP A 40 21.97 -4.03 11.63
N ASP A 41 22.54 -4.41 12.76
CA ASP A 41 23.86 -4.00 13.21
C ASP A 41 24.83 -5.19 13.07
N ALA A 42 25.76 -5.09 12.12
CA ALA A 42 26.75 -6.13 11.86
C ALA A 42 27.81 -6.24 12.97
N ALA A 43 28.11 -5.15 13.70
CA ALA A 43 29.07 -5.20 14.80
C ALA A 43 28.48 -5.91 16.02
N ALA A 44 27.21 -5.62 16.34
CA ALA A 44 26.49 -6.27 17.44
C ALA A 44 25.90 -7.64 17.06
N GLN A 45 25.87 -7.99 15.76
CA GLN A 45 25.15 -9.14 15.21
C GLN A 45 23.67 -9.16 15.63
N GLU A 46 23.07 -7.97 15.72
CA GLU A 46 21.72 -7.79 16.25
C GLU A 46 20.79 -7.14 15.22
N GLY A 47 19.56 -7.68 15.16
CA GLY A 47 18.50 -7.19 14.30
C GLY A 47 17.31 -6.72 15.12
N LYS A 48 16.82 -5.50 14.87
CA LYS A 48 15.66 -4.96 15.60
C LYS A 48 14.60 -4.34 14.68
N PRO A 49 13.31 -4.62 14.91
CA PRO A 49 12.22 -3.85 14.32
C PRO A 49 12.29 -2.38 14.73
N THR A 50 12.04 -1.48 13.79
CA THR A 50 11.91 -0.02 14.06
C THR A 50 10.46 0.40 14.32
N GLY A 51 9.51 -0.52 14.11
CA GLY A 51 8.08 -0.26 14.22
C GLY A 51 7.29 -1.49 14.68
N PRO A 52 5.95 -1.41 14.66
CA PRO A 52 5.10 -2.49 15.12
C PRO A 52 5.31 -3.76 14.30
N MET A 53 5.45 -4.90 14.98
CA MET A 53 5.45 -6.22 14.39
C MET A 53 4.28 -7.02 14.92
N THR A 54 3.72 -7.91 14.10
CA THR A 54 2.74 -8.88 14.56
C THR A 54 3.42 -9.99 15.36
N GLN A 55 2.64 -10.82 16.06
CA GLN A 55 3.16 -11.95 16.83
C GLN A 55 3.97 -12.94 15.96
N THR A 56 3.70 -12.97 14.65
CA THR A 56 4.45 -13.79 13.67
C THR A 56 5.69 -13.10 13.11
N GLY A 57 6.11 -11.94 13.68
CA GLY A 57 7.25 -11.17 13.18
C GLY A 57 7.02 -10.51 11.82
N ALA A 58 5.77 -10.25 11.45
CA ALA A 58 5.41 -9.62 10.18
C ALA A 58 5.08 -8.14 10.38
N VAL A 59 5.37 -7.33 9.36
CA VAL A 59 5.03 -5.91 9.36
C VAL A 59 3.55 -5.75 8.99
N PRO A 60 2.69 -5.11 9.81
CA PRO A 60 1.29 -4.88 9.49
C PRO A 60 1.14 -3.77 8.43
N LEU A 61 0.35 -4.04 7.39
CA LEU A 61 0.04 -3.11 6.31
C LEU A 61 -1.32 -2.47 6.60
N ALA A 62 -1.29 -1.38 7.37
CA ALA A 62 -2.51 -0.67 7.78
C ALA A 62 -3.17 0.03 6.58
N ASN A 63 -4.50 0.04 6.57
CA ASN A 63 -5.23 0.98 5.73
C ASN A 63 -5.01 2.41 6.25
N GLY A 64 -5.09 3.39 5.36
CA GLY A 64 -5.04 4.81 5.71
C GLY A 64 -6.39 5.51 5.54
N ILE A 65 -6.56 6.63 6.24
CA ILE A 65 -7.67 7.56 6.04
C ILE A 65 -7.14 8.99 6.03
N SER A 66 -7.63 9.80 5.10
CA SER A 66 -7.33 11.22 5.01
C SER A 66 -8.61 12.03 4.81
N PHE A 67 -8.71 13.19 5.47
CA PHE A 67 -9.82 14.12 5.34
C PHE A 67 -9.47 15.33 4.46
N TYR A 68 -8.54 15.10 3.52
CA TYR A 68 -8.00 16.13 2.63
C TYR A 68 -9.08 17.00 1.98
N VAL A 69 -8.88 18.31 2.02
CA VAL A 69 -9.67 19.28 1.26
C VAL A 69 -8.67 20.14 0.49
N ALA A 70 -8.81 20.18 -0.83
CA ALA A 70 -7.96 21.00 -1.70
C ALA A 70 -8.31 22.49 -1.59
N LYS A 71 -7.32 23.36 -1.80
CA LYS A 71 -7.48 24.81 -1.81
C LYS A 71 -7.82 25.30 -3.21
N GLY A 72 -9.11 25.45 -3.50
CA GLY A 72 -9.59 25.90 -4.81
C GLY A 72 -9.09 24.99 -5.94
N ASP A 73 -8.58 25.60 -7.02
CA ASP A 73 -8.03 24.87 -8.17
C ASP A 73 -6.61 24.34 -7.93
N THR A 74 -5.98 24.75 -6.82
CA THR A 74 -4.67 24.18 -6.44
C THR A 74 -4.92 22.89 -5.69
N HIS A 75 -4.18 21.83 -6.04
CA HIS A 75 -4.17 20.60 -5.26
C HIS A 75 -3.42 20.74 -3.93
N ALA A 76 -3.12 21.95 -3.45
CA ALA A 76 -2.56 22.19 -2.13
C ALA A 76 -3.62 21.97 -1.04
N LYS A 77 -3.18 21.53 0.14
CA LYS A 77 -4.10 21.21 1.24
C LYS A 77 -4.61 22.46 1.93
N ASN A 78 -5.92 22.52 2.15
CA ASN A 78 -6.53 23.46 3.07
C ASN A 78 -6.62 22.80 4.46
N GLU A 79 -5.68 23.13 5.35
CA GLU A 79 -5.59 22.50 6.67
C GLU A 79 -6.85 22.72 7.53
N SER A 80 -7.36 23.94 7.58
CA SER A 80 -8.56 24.28 8.37
C SER A 80 -9.81 23.53 7.86
N ALA A 81 -10.01 23.52 6.54
CA ALA A 81 -11.13 22.80 5.95
C ALA A 81 -10.97 21.27 6.07
N SER A 82 -9.75 20.75 5.96
CA SER A 82 -9.46 19.33 6.16
C SER A 82 -9.75 18.89 7.59
N LYS A 83 -9.36 19.70 8.59
CA LYS A 83 -9.66 19.47 10.00
C LYS A 83 -11.16 19.48 10.26
N THR A 84 -11.86 20.52 9.82
CA THR A 84 -13.32 20.65 9.97
C THR A 84 -14.06 19.49 9.29
N SER A 85 -13.62 19.10 8.10
CA SER A 85 -14.18 17.96 7.37
C SER A 85 -13.99 16.66 8.16
N GLY A 86 -12.80 16.44 8.72
CA GLY A 86 -12.50 15.29 9.57
C GLY A 86 -13.36 15.24 10.83
N GLU A 87 -13.45 16.34 11.57
CA GLU A 87 -14.29 16.43 12.79
C GLU A 87 -15.76 16.11 12.49
N ARG A 88 -16.30 16.67 11.39
CA ARG A 88 -17.65 16.38 10.93
C ARG A 88 -17.83 14.91 10.55
N PHE A 89 -16.85 14.32 9.87
CA PHE A 89 -16.89 12.91 9.47
C PHE A 89 -16.90 11.99 10.69
N LEU A 90 -16.00 12.22 11.65
CA LEU A 90 -15.92 11.44 12.89
C LEU A 90 -17.18 11.57 13.74
N LYS A 91 -17.69 12.80 13.89
CA LYS A 91 -18.96 13.07 14.59
C LYS A 91 -20.13 12.35 13.93
N ALA A 92 -20.22 12.36 12.61
CA ALA A 92 -21.31 11.71 11.90
C ALA A 92 -21.28 10.18 12.04
N LEU A 93 -20.09 9.58 12.12
CA LEU A 93 -19.93 8.14 12.36
C LEU A 93 -20.04 7.73 13.83
N ASP A 94 -20.24 8.68 14.74
CA ASP A 94 -20.24 8.47 16.19
C ASP A 94 -18.98 7.75 16.68
N VAL A 95 -17.82 8.25 16.25
CA VAL A 95 -16.50 7.73 16.66
C VAL A 95 -15.63 8.81 17.26
N ARG A 96 -14.72 8.40 18.15
CA ARG A 96 -13.85 9.32 18.89
C ARG A 96 -12.63 9.75 18.09
N SER A 97 -12.17 8.90 17.17
CA SER A 97 -10.90 9.11 16.49
C SER A 97 -10.85 8.48 15.10
N SER A 98 -9.89 8.92 14.28
CA SER A 98 -9.56 8.26 13.02
C SER A 98 -9.13 6.80 13.22
N LEU A 99 -8.54 6.45 14.37
CA LEU A 99 -8.18 5.07 14.70
C LEU A 99 -9.41 4.15 14.79
N ASP A 100 -10.55 4.64 15.27
CA ASP A 100 -11.78 3.86 15.32
C ASP A 100 -12.32 3.58 13.93
N VAL A 101 -12.21 4.57 13.02
CA VAL A 101 -12.52 4.37 11.60
C VAL A 101 -11.57 3.33 10.99
N LEU A 102 -10.26 3.43 11.26
CA LEU A 102 -9.28 2.47 10.75
C LEU A 102 -9.53 1.04 11.27
N LYS A 103 -9.97 0.89 12.52
CA LYS A 103 -10.40 -0.42 13.06
C LYS A 103 -11.63 -0.96 12.32
N ALA A 104 -12.63 -0.12 12.06
CA ALA A 104 -13.79 -0.53 11.26
C ALA A 104 -13.39 -0.92 9.82
N MET A 105 -12.49 -0.15 9.20
CA MET A 105 -11.93 -0.46 7.89
C MET A 105 -11.13 -1.75 7.89
N ALA A 106 -10.35 -2.03 8.93
CA ALA A 106 -9.61 -3.28 9.08
C ALA A 106 -10.56 -4.50 9.18
N ARG A 107 -11.73 -4.37 9.82
CA ARG A 107 -12.75 -5.42 9.83
C ARG A 107 -13.36 -5.66 8.45
N LEU A 108 -13.56 -4.59 7.68
CA LEU A 108 -14.17 -4.66 6.34
C LEU A 108 -13.19 -5.16 5.26
N LEU A 109 -11.96 -4.66 5.29
CA LEU A 109 -10.95 -4.86 4.24
C LEU A 109 -9.91 -5.91 4.62
N GLY A 110 -9.86 -6.31 5.90
CA GLY A 110 -8.72 -7.00 6.48
C GLY A 110 -7.55 -6.05 6.79
N MET A 111 -6.59 -6.59 7.50
CA MET A 111 -5.28 -5.97 7.74
C MET A 111 -4.20 -6.92 7.21
N PRO A 112 -3.73 -6.71 5.97
CA PRO A 112 -2.64 -7.51 5.43
C PRO A 112 -1.36 -7.34 6.25
N GLN A 113 -0.45 -8.30 6.14
CA GLN A 113 0.86 -8.26 6.78
C GLN A 113 1.89 -8.86 5.83
N LYS A 114 3.16 -8.44 5.99
CA LYS A 114 4.27 -8.95 5.18
C LYS A 114 5.48 -9.20 6.07
N THR A 115 6.02 -10.42 6.01
CA THR A 115 7.29 -10.77 6.64
C THR A 115 8.43 -10.05 5.95
N LEU A 116 9.49 -9.75 6.69
CA LEU A 116 10.69 -9.15 6.13
C LEU A 116 11.29 -10.07 5.04
N PRO A 117 11.71 -9.51 3.90
CA PRO A 117 12.37 -10.26 2.84
C PRO A 117 13.74 -10.79 3.29
N LYS A 118 14.02 -12.04 2.96
CA LYS A 118 15.32 -12.70 3.24
C LYS A 118 16.37 -12.39 2.18
N GLU A 119 15.95 -11.77 1.08
CA GLU A 119 16.80 -11.38 -0.04
C GLU A 119 17.94 -10.43 0.39
N PHE A 120 17.83 -9.78 1.55
CA PHE A 120 18.87 -8.93 2.14
C PHE A 120 19.76 -9.64 3.17
N ASP A 121 19.46 -10.89 3.54
CA ASP A 121 20.27 -11.66 4.51
C ASP A 121 21.76 -11.77 4.12
N PRO A 122 22.14 -11.87 2.82
CA PRO A 122 23.55 -11.91 2.43
C PRO A 122 24.36 -10.67 2.84
N LEU A 123 23.72 -9.52 3.09
CA LEU A 123 24.43 -8.30 3.53
C LEU A 123 24.85 -8.36 4.99
N LYS A 124 24.21 -9.22 5.81
CA LYS A 124 24.39 -9.25 7.26
C LYS A 124 25.84 -9.46 7.73
N PRO A 125 26.66 -10.32 7.11
CA PRO A 125 28.03 -10.53 7.56
C PRO A 125 28.97 -9.35 7.28
N VAL A 126 28.62 -8.47 6.32
CA VAL A 126 29.55 -7.48 5.77
C VAL A 126 29.12 -6.03 5.99
N ALA A 127 27.86 -5.78 6.34
CA ALA A 127 27.34 -4.43 6.49
C ALA A 127 26.17 -4.32 7.47
N SER A 128 26.08 -3.18 8.15
CA SER A 128 24.90 -2.71 8.88
C SER A 128 23.96 -1.98 7.93
N PHE A 129 22.64 -2.18 8.08
CA PHE A 129 21.67 -1.56 7.17
C PHE A 129 20.30 -1.33 7.81
N THR A 130 19.58 -0.37 7.24
CA THR A 130 18.16 -0.13 7.52
C THR A 130 17.33 -0.66 6.37
N LEU A 131 16.33 -1.50 6.64
CA LEU A 131 15.31 -1.86 5.66
C LEU A 131 14.20 -0.83 5.66
N LYS A 132 14.02 -0.20 4.51
CA LYS A 132 12.91 0.70 4.21
C LYS A 132 11.84 -0.04 3.44
N MET A 133 10.60 0.24 3.79
CA MET A 133 9.44 -0.35 3.16
C MET A 133 8.60 0.75 2.50
N HIS A 134 8.28 0.53 1.23
CA HIS A 134 7.37 1.34 0.44
C HIS A 134 6.03 0.64 0.30
N VAL A 135 4.91 1.32 0.56
CA VAL A 135 3.57 0.78 0.30
C VAL A 135 2.91 1.58 -0.81
N GLU A 136 2.65 0.91 -1.94
CA GLU A 136 1.79 1.46 -2.99
C GLU A 136 0.33 1.30 -2.57
N HIS A 137 -0.35 2.43 -2.38
CA HIS A 137 -1.75 2.47 -1.96
C HIS A 137 -2.68 2.76 -3.15
N SER A 138 -3.78 2.01 -3.22
CA SER A 138 -4.97 2.44 -3.94
C SER A 138 -5.67 3.53 -3.13
N VAL A 139 -5.83 4.73 -3.70
CA VAL A 139 -6.53 5.85 -3.06
C VAL A 139 -7.95 5.94 -3.60
N LEU A 140 -8.93 5.91 -2.71
CA LEU A 140 -10.36 5.92 -3.01
C LEU A 140 -11.06 7.01 -2.24
N ARG A 141 -12.06 7.64 -2.85
CA ARG A 141 -12.94 8.60 -2.18
C ARG A 141 -14.17 7.87 -1.65
N LEU A 142 -14.46 8.08 -0.38
CA LEU A 142 -15.74 7.79 0.24
C LEU A 142 -16.56 9.07 0.23
N ARG A 143 -17.77 9.02 -0.34
CA ARG A 143 -18.69 10.17 -0.36
C ARG A 143 -20.07 9.76 0.14
N ASN A 144 -20.63 10.58 1.03
CA ASN A 144 -22.06 10.57 1.32
C ASN A 144 -22.61 11.96 1.03
N ALA A 145 -23.34 12.10 -0.09
CA ALA A 145 -23.87 13.38 -0.53
C ALA A 145 -24.92 13.95 0.44
N SER A 146 -25.82 13.10 0.95
CA SER A 146 -26.93 13.51 1.82
C SER A 146 -26.47 14.18 3.13
N ARG A 147 -25.30 13.78 3.64
CA ARG A 147 -24.72 14.31 4.88
C ARG A 147 -23.51 15.21 4.63
N ASN A 148 -23.20 15.52 3.37
CA ASN A 148 -22.01 16.24 2.94
C ASN A 148 -20.71 15.69 3.57
N LEU A 149 -20.54 14.36 3.56
CA LEU A 149 -19.36 13.70 4.14
C LEU A 149 -18.41 13.23 3.05
N GLN A 150 -17.12 13.39 3.29
CA GLN A 150 -16.04 12.91 2.44
C GLN A 150 -14.85 12.44 3.27
N ALA A 151 -14.25 11.33 2.85
CA ALA A 151 -12.92 10.92 3.28
C ALA A 151 -12.21 10.22 2.12
N TYR A 152 -10.89 10.15 2.18
CA TYR A 152 -10.07 9.34 1.30
C TYR A 152 -9.55 8.14 2.07
N VAL A 153 -9.74 6.95 1.51
CA VAL A 153 -9.21 5.70 2.04
C VAL A 153 -8.01 5.29 1.21
N LEU A 154 -6.97 4.85 1.90
CA LEU A 154 -5.77 4.29 1.31
C LEU A 154 -5.75 2.79 1.60
N VAL A 155 -5.80 1.98 0.56
CA VAL A 155 -5.79 0.51 0.66
C VAL A 155 -4.47 -0.03 0.12
N PRO A 156 -3.65 -0.73 0.92
CA PRO A 156 -2.38 -1.30 0.46
C PRO A 156 -2.58 -2.26 -0.71
N GLY A 157 -1.85 -2.01 -1.80
CA GLY A 157 -1.90 -2.80 -3.04
C GLY A 157 -0.65 -3.64 -3.24
N GLN A 158 0.51 -3.00 -3.08
CA GLN A 158 1.82 -3.59 -3.26
C GLN A 158 2.76 -3.05 -2.19
N VAL A 159 3.80 -3.83 -1.90
CA VAL A 159 4.83 -3.45 -0.94
C VAL A 159 6.20 -3.72 -1.52
N GLY A 160 7.05 -2.70 -1.50
CA GLY A 160 8.45 -2.76 -1.87
C GLY A 160 9.35 -2.69 -0.66
N PHE A 161 10.52 -3.30 -0.75
CA PHE A 161 11.57 -3.13 0.24
C PHE A 161 12.85 -2.68 -0.44
N HIS A 162 13.63 -1.84 0.22
CA HIS A 162 15.01 -1.57 -0.15
C HIS A 162 15.83 -1.43 1.12
N HIS A 163 17.13 -1.59 1.01
CA HIS A 163 18.05 -1.39 2.11
C HIS A 163 18.79 -0.06 1.94
N GLU A 164 19.17 0.55 3.05
CA GLU A 164 20.13 1.64 3.12
C GLU A 164 21.31 1.15 3.97
N ILE A 165 22.49 1.01 3.35
CA ILE A 165 23.72 0.66 4.07
C ILE A 165 24.09 1.82 4.99
N THR A 166 24.26 1.53 6.27
CA THR A 166 24.60 2.52 7.31
C THR A 166 26.05 2.43 7.73
N ALA A 167 26.66 1.25 7.64
CA ALA A 167 28.08 1.03 7.84
C ALA A 167 28.51 -0.27 7.12
N ILE A 168 29.76 -0.33 6.66
CA ILE A 168 30.38 -1.55 6.13
C ILE A 168 31.36 -2.05 7.18
N SER A 169 31.15 -3.25 7.70
CA SER A 169 31.99 -3.87 8.74
C SER A 169 33.17 -4.66 8.17
N ASP A 170 33.02 -5.17 6.94
CA ASP A 170 34.06 -5.91 6.20
C ASP A 170 34.07 -5.43 4.74
N GLN A 171 34.99 -4.53 4.41
CA GLN A 171 35.08 -3.93 3.08
C GLN A 171 35.48 -4.96 2.00
N PRO A 172 36.55 -5.78 2.19
CA PRO A 172 36.86 -6.87 1.25
C PRO A 172 35.69 -7.84 1.03
N GLY A 173 35.01 -8.25 2.11
CA GLY A 173 33.84 -9.14 2.01
C GLY A 173 32.67 -8.49 1.29
N TYR A 174 32.39 -7.21 1.56
CA TYR A 174 31.37 -6.45 0.85
C TYR A 174 31.67 -6.34 -0.65
N ASP A 175 32.90 -6.00 -1.02
CA ASP A 175 33.30 -5.86 -2.42
C ASP A 175 33.20 -7.20 -3.18
N ALA A 176 33.60 -8.30 -2.54
CA ALA A 176 33.45 -9.64 -3.10
C ALA A 176 31.97 -10.03 -3.28
N LEU A 177 31.13 -9.76 -2.27
CA LEU A 177 29.69 -10.04 -2.33
C LEU A 177 29.01 -9.25 -3.47
N ILE A 178 29.37 -7.98 -3.62
CA ILE A 178 28.82 -7.12 -4.66
C ILE A 178 29.32 -7.51 -6.06
N ALA A 179 30.56 -7.98 -6.18
CA ALA A 179 31.07 -8.51 -7.45
C ALA A 179 30.32 -9.79 -7.86
N GLU A 180 29.97 -10.64 -6.91
CA GLU A 180 29.18 -11.85 -7.13
C GLU A 180 27.70 -11.53 -7.42
N LYS A 181 27.12 -10.58 -6.68
CA LYS A 181 25.69 -10.22 -6.68
C LYS A 181 25.50 -8.71 -6.83
N PRO A 182 25.78 -8.15 -8.02
CA PRO A 182 25.70 -6.71 -8.24
C PRO A 182 24.28 -6.16 -8.05
N GLU A 183 23.25 -7.00 -8.21
CA GLU A 183 21.85 -6.65 -7.98
C GLU A 183 21.56 -6.26 -6.54
N LEU A 184 22.36 -6.71 -5.55
CA LEU A 184 22.14 -6.34 -4.15
C LEU A 184 22.20 -4.83 -3.94
N LYS A 185 22.97 -4.08 -4.74
CA LYS A 185 23.06 -2.60 -4.66
C LYS A 185 21.73 -1.89 -4.91
N THR A 186 20.89 -2.45 -5.77
CA THR A 186 19.64 -1.82 -6.24
C THR A 186 18.42 -2.69 -5.98
N LEU A 187 18.61 -3.76 -5.21
CA LEU A 187 17.61 -4.77 -4.91
C LEU A 187 16.38 -4.11 -4.26
N THR A 188 15.28 -4.17 -5.00
CA THR A 188 13.99 -3.56 -4.65
C THR A 188 12.85 -4.56 -4.81
N PRO A 189 12.82 -5.67 -4.05
CA PRO A 189 11.80 -6.70 -4.20
C PRO A 189 10.42 -6.09 -3.92
N MET A 190 9.51 -6.33 -4.86
CA MET A 190 8.13 -5.87 -4.81
C MET A 190 7.20 -7.07 -4.66
N PHE A 191 6.21 -6.94 -3.77
CA PHE A 191 5.26 -8.00 -3.49
C PHE A 191 3.84 -7.50 -3.63
N LEU A 192 3.00 -8.27 -4.32
CA LEU A 192 1.56 -8.00 -4.36
C LEU A 192 0.94 -8.34 -3.00
N VAL A 193 0.11 -7.44 -2.49
CA VAL A 193 -0.63 -7.65 -1.24
C VAL A 193 -1.94 -8.36 -1.56
N PRO A 194 -2.22 -9.57 -1.03
CA PRO A 194 -3.47 -10.27 -1.31
C PRO A 194 -4.69 -9.52 -0.76
N ALA A 195 -5.79 -9.50 -1.53
CA ALA A 195 -7.06 -8.96 -1.07
C ALA A 195 -7.77 -9.96 -0.14
N ARG A 196 -8.00 -9.59 1.12
CA ARG A 196 -8.58 -10.47 2.15
C ARG A 196 -10.12 -10.48 2.17
N SER A 197 -10.78 -9.59 1.43
CA SER A 197 -12.24 -9.53 1.35
C SER A 197 -12.71 -9.08 -0.03
N LYS A 198 -14.00 -9.33 -0.33
CA LYS A 198 -14.66 -8.84 -1.55
C LYS A 198 -14.57 -7.31 -1.64
N ALA A 199 -14.82 -6.61 -0.53
CA ALA A 199 -14.73 -5.16 -0.46
C ALA A 199 -13.31 -4.66 -0.77
N ASN A 200 -12.27 -5.27 -0.17
CA ASN A 200 -10.87 -4.93 -0.44
C ASN A 200 -10.56 -5.05 -1.94
N ARG A 201 -10.95 -6.18 -2.54
CA ARG A 201 -10.73 -6.45 -3.96
C ARG A 201 -11.45 -5.45 -4.87
N GLU A 202 -12.73 -5.19 -4.64
CA GLU A 202 -13.53 -4.29 -5.47
C GLU A 202 -13.08 -2.83 -5.36
N MET A 203 -12.71 -2.40 -4.15
CA MET A 203 -12.17 -1.06 -3.93
C MET A 203 -10.85 -0.90 -4.68
N ARG A 204 -9.89 -1.82 -4.51
CA ARG A 204 -8.61 -1.74 -5.24
C ARG A 204 -8.82 -1.80 -6.75
N ALA A 205 -9.65 -2.72 -7.25
CA ALA A 205 -9.96 -2.79 -8.67
C ALA A 205 -10.54 -1.47 -9.22
N THR A 206 -11.42 -0.80 -8.45
CA THR A 206 -11.97 0.51 -8.83
C THR A 206 -10.87 1.56 -9.00
N ALA A 207 -9.92 1.64 -8.07
CA ALA A 207 -8.80 2.58 -8.16
C ALA A 207 -7.85 2.25 -9.32
N LEU A 208 -7.46 0.97 -9.45
CA LEU A 208 -6.51 0.50 -10.46
C LEU A 208 -7.08 0.64 -11.89
N MET A 209 -8.38 0.40 -12.10
CA MET A 209 -9.02 0.61 -13.40
C MET A 209 -9.00 2.08 -13.83
N ALA A 210 -9.21 3.01 -12.89
CA ALA A 210 -9.06 4.44 -13.18
C ALA A 210 -7.60 4.80 -13.51
N GLN A 211 -6.64 4.27 -12.75
CA GLN A 211 -5.21 4.44 -13.01
C GLN A 211 -4.80 3.86 -14.36
N THR A 212 -5.34 2.70 -14.77
CA THR A 212 -5.08 2.12 -16.10
C THR A 212 -5.45 3.10 -17.20
N ARG A 213 -6.59 3.78 -17.09
CA ARG A 213 -7.03 4.77 -18.09
C ARG A 213 -6.09 5.98 -18.13
N GLU A 214 -5.65 6.47 -16.96
CA GLU A 214 -4.67 7.57 -16.87
C GLU A 214 -3.33 7.17 -17.51
N LEU A 215 -2.83 5.97 -17.19
CA LEU A 215 -1.56 5.47 -17.72
C LEU A 215 -1.64 5.19 -19.23
N ALA A 216 -2.77 4.69 -19.71
CA ALA A 216 -3.02 4.49 -21.14
C ALA A 216 -3.03 5.83 -21.89
N ALA A 217 -3.63 6.87 -21.31
CA ALA A 217 -3.59 8.22 -21.89
C ALA A 217 -2.15 8.77 -21.95
N GLN A 218 -1.33 8.53 -20.92
CA GLN A 218 0.09 8.94 -20.92
C GLN A 218 0.95 8.15 -21.92
N ALA A 219 0.58 6.92 -22.21
CA ALA A 219 1.24 6.05 -23.18
C ALA A 219 0.70 6.21 -24.62
N GLN A 220 -0.33 7.03 -24.82
CA GLN A 220 -0.99 7.17 -26.11
C GLN A 220 0.00 7.64 -27.19
N GLY A 221 -0.02 6.96 -28.34
CA GLY A 221 0.83 7.28 -29.48
C GLY A 221 2.29 6.85 -29.35
N LYS A 222 2.66 6.07 -28.32
CA LYS A 222 4.02 5.54 -28.12
C LYS A 222 4.03 4.02 -28.19
N SER A 223 5.07 3.44 -28.81
CA SER A 223 5.33 2.00 -28.70
C SER A 223 5.82 1.64 -27.29
N ALA A 224 5.78 0.37 -26.93
CA ALA A 224 6.23 -0.09 -25.61
C ALA A 224 7.72 0.20 -25.36
N GLU A 225 8.58 0.14 -26.39
CA GLU A 225 10.01 0.47 -26.25
C GLU A 225 10.26 1.97 -26.11
N ALA A 226 9.37 2.81 -26.65
CA ALA A 226 9.50 4.27 -26.58
C ALA A 226 8.98 4.87 -25.26
N LEU A 227 8.38 4.06 -24.37
CA LEU A 227 7.91 4.53 -23.07
C LEU A 227 9.06 4.72 -22.09
N PRO A 228 9.05 5.81 -21.29
CA PRO A 228 9.96 5.93 -20.15
C PRO A 228 9.86 4.70 -19.25
N GLU A 229 10.99 4.20 -18.78
CA GLU A 229 11.06 2.99 -17.96
C GLU A 229 10.13 3.05 -16.74
N ALA A 230 10.11 4.19 -16.05
CA ALA A 230 9.22 4.40 -14.90
C ALA A 230 7.73 4.20 -15.25
N LEU A 231 7.30 4.67 -16.43
CA LEU A 231 5.92 4.52 -16.91
C LEU A 231 5.62 3.07 -17.28
N ARG A 232 6.53 2.41 -18.03
CA ARG A 232 6.43 0.99 -18.39
C ARG A 232 6.33 0.10 -17.14
N MET A 233 7.16 0.35 -16.14
CA MET A 233 7.14 -0.36 -14.86
C MET A 233 5.83 -0.10 -14.09
N ARG A 234 5.35 1.15 -14.05
CA ARG A 234 4.07 1.49 -13.39
C ARG A 234 2.88 0.79 -14.06
N ILE A 235 2.85 0.72 -15.39
CA ILE A 235 1.83 -0.03 -16.15
C ILE A 235 1.90 -1.52 -15.78
N GLY A 236 3.10 -2.12 -15.81
CA GLY A 236 3.30 -3.53 -15.49
C GLY A 236 2.84 -3.88 -14.07
N ARG A 237 3.18 -3.06 -13.08
CA ARG A 237 2.73 -3.22 -11.68
C ARG A 237 1.22 -3.14 -11.55
N ASN A 238 0.60 -2.11 -12.13
CA ASN A 238 -0.85 -1.93 -12.10
C ASN A 238 -1.59 -3.12 -12.74
N GLN A 239 -1.09 -3.64 -13.87
CA GLN A 239 -1.65 -4.82 -14.53
C GLN A 239 -1.42 -6.12 -13.74
N ALA A 240 -0.28 -6.29 -13.08
CA ALA A 240 0.00 -7.46 -12.24
C ALA A 240 -0.99 -7.53 -11.07
N GLU A 241 -1.25 -6.41 -10.41
CA GLU A 241 -2.22 -6.32 -9.33
C GLU A 241 -3.64 -6.61 -9.81
N LEU A 242 -4.08 -6.00 -10.92
CA LEU A 242 -5.40 -6.28 -11.51
C LEU A 242 -5.59 -7.77 -11.84
N ARG A 243 -4.57 -8.43 -12.39
CA ARG A 243 -4.60 -9.87 -12.69
C ARG A 243 -4.76 -10.70 -11.42
N MET A 244 -3.98 -10.41 -10.37
CA MET A 244 -4.11 -11.09 -9.08
C MET A 244 -5.52 -10.90 -8.49
N LEU A 245 -6.08 -9.69 -8.54
CA LEU A 245 -7.43 -9.42 -8.05
C LEU A 245 -8.49 -10.19 -8.85
N ALA A 246 -8.35 -10.28 -10.17
CA ALA A 246 -9.25 -11.06 -11.02
C ALA A 246 -9.19 -12.56 -10.71
N GLN A 247 -7.99 -13.12 -10.56
CA GLN A 247 -7.80 -14.52 -10.16
C GLN A 247 -8.43 -14.82 -8.80
N ALA A 248 -8.22 -13.94 -7.82
CA ALA A 248 -8.84 -14.07 -6.49
C ALA A 248 -10.38 -14.00 -6.56
N ALA A 249 -10.95 -13.22 -7.48
CA ALA A 249 -12.40 -13.19 -7.71
C ALA A 249 -12.92 -14.50 -8.30
N GLN A 250 -12.18 -15.10 -9.25
CA GLN A 250 -12.54 -16.38 -9.86
C GLN A 250 -12.49 -17.52 -8.84
N GLN A 251 -11.41 -17.61 -8.05
CA GLN A 251 -11.26 -18.61 -6.99
C GLN A 251 -12.39 -18.53 -5.95
N ALA A 252 -12.80 -17.31 -5.57
CA ALA A 252 -13.90 -17.11 -4.62
C ALA A 252 -15.29 -17.49 -5.19
N ARG A 253 -15.43 -17.66 -6.50
CA ARG A 253 -16.67 -18.08 -7.18
C ARG A 253 -16.71 -19.56 -7.51
N ALA A 254 -15.57 -20.25 -7.49
CA ALA A 254 -15.53 -21.69 -7.72
C ALA A 254 -16.27 -22.41 -6.56
N PRO A 255 -17.24 -23.29 -6.83
CA PRO A 255 -17.89 -24.06 -5.79
C PRO A 255 -16.83 -24.89 -5.05
N GLN A 256 -16.79 -24.79 -3.73
CA GLN A 256 -15.99 -25.68 -2.90
C GLN A 256 -16.48 -27.10 -3.18
N ALA A 257 -15.74 -27.85 -3.99
CA ALA A 257 -15.99 -29.27 -4.17
C ALA A 257 -15.85 -29.93 -2.78
N GLN A 258 -16.98 -30.25 -2.15
CA GLN A 258 -16.99 -31.02 -0.92
C GLN A 258 -16.24 -32.33 -1.19
N PRO A 259 -15.27 -32.72 -0.34
CA PRO A 259 -14.71 -34.06 -0.45
C PRO A 259 -15.87 -35.03 -0.23
N ARG A 260 -16.17 -35.84 -1.25
CA ARG A 260 -17.10 -36.96 -1.12
C ARG A 260 -16.65 -37.76 0.10
N ARG A 261 -17.46 -37.78 1.16
CA ARG A 261 -17.32 -38.75 2.24
C ARG A 261 -17.30 -40.13 1.60
N ALA A 262 -16.15 -40.81 1.67
CA ALA A 262 -16.11 -42.24 1.45
C ALA A 262 -16.96 -42.86 2.57
N THR A 263 -18.16 -43.29 2.21
CA THR A 263 -18.93 -44.23 3.04
C THR A 263 -18.24 -45.58 2.94
N ALA A 264 -18.10 -46.20 4.11
CA ALA A 264 -17.47 -47.48 4.40
C ALA A 264 -18.00 -48.65 3.56
#